data_AF-A0A377TVM3-F1
#
_entry.id   AF-A0A377TVM3-F1
#
_cell.length_a   1.000
_cell.length_b   1.000
_cell.length_c   1.000
_cell.angle_alpha   90.00
_cell.angle_beta   90.00
_cell.angle_gamma   90.00
#
_symmetry.space_group_name_H-M   'P 1'
#
loop_
_entity.id
_entity.type
_entity.pdbx_description
1 polymer ?
#
loop_
_entity_poly.entity_id
_entity_poly.type
_entity_poly.pdbx_seq_one_letter_code
_entity_poly.pdbx_strand_id
1 'polypeptide(L)' 'MLTEQLDWEKTDGMMPAIVQHAVSGEVLMHGYMNKEALEKTEATGKGYLLLAHQAAAVDQG' A
#
# COMPACT_ATOMS: atom_id res chain seq x y z
N MET A 1 -10.51 9.08 10.28
CA MET A 1 -9.77 7.88 9.80
C MET A 1 -8.36 8.30 9.35
N LEU A 2 -7.36 7.42 9.17
CA LEU A 2 -6.06 7.85 8.58
C LEU A 2 -6.27 8.40 7.16
N THR A 3 -7.24 7.84 6.43
CA THR A 3 -7.58 8.21 5.05
C THR A 3 -8.02 9.67 4.87
N GLU A 4 -8.39 10.39 5.93
CA GLU A 4 -8.78 11.81 5.88
C GLU A 4 -7.62 12.76 6.20
N GLN A 5 -6.52 12.25 6.76
CA GLN A 5 -5.35 13.03 7.17
C GLN A 5 -4.25 13.06 6.11
N LEU A 6 -4.38 12.24 5.07
CA LEU A 6 -3.43 12.13 3.98
C LEU A 6 -3.82 13.05 2.82
N ASP A 7 -2.82 13.72 2.25
CA ASP A 7 -2.97 14.55 1.05
C ASP A 7 -2.88 13.66 -0.20
N TRP A 8 -4.03 13.15 -0.61
CA TRP A 8 -4.15 12.27 -1.78
C TRP A 8 -3.97 13.02 -3.10
N GLU A 9 -4.31 14.30 -3.18
CA GLU A 9 -4.15 15.09 -4.41
C GLU A 9 -2.67 15.28 -4.74
N LYS A 10 -1.83 15.52 -3.73
CA LYS A 10 -0.37 15.65 -3.90
C LYS A 10 0.30 14.40 -4.47
N THR A 11 -0.31 13.23 -4.31
CA THR A 11 0.23 11.94 -4.78
C THR A 11 -0.58 11.34 -5.92
N ASP A 12 -1.38 12.13 -6.63
CA ASP A 12 -2.26 11.67 -7.73
C ASP A 12 -3.15 10.47 -7.33
N GLY A 13 -3.62 10.45 -6.08
CA GLY A 13 -4.45 9.38 -5.52
C GLY A 13 -3.71 8.09 -5.13
N MET A 14 -2.38 8.04 -5.33
CA MET A 14 -1.54 6.87 -5.06
C MET A 14 -0.46 7.21 -4.02
N MET A 15 -0.72 6.86 -2.77
CA MET A 15 0.20 7.11 -1.66
C MET A 15 1.33 6.08 -1.66
N PRO A 16 2.61 6.48 -1.60
CA PRO A 16 3.71 5.54 -1.39
C PRO A 16 3.60 4.90 0.01
N ALA A 17 3.83 3.59 0.08
CA ALA A 17 3.74 2.79 1.29
C ALA A 17 5.00 1.93 1.45
N ILE A 18 5.49 1.84 2.69
CA ILE A 18 6.63 0.99 3.07
C ILE A 18 6.13 -0.06 4.05
N VAL A 19 6.40 -1.33 3.76
CA VAL A 19 6.15 -2.43 4.68
C VAL A 19 7.45 -2.75 5.37
N GLN A 20 7.44 -2.75 6.70
CA GLN A 20 8.58 -3.08 7.52
C GLN A 20 8.21 -4.13 8.57
N HIS A 21 9.19 -4.93 8.97
CA HIS A 21 9.04 -5.85 10.07
C HIS A 21 8.91 -5.06 11.38
N ALA A 22 7.83 -5.28 12.13
CA ALA A 22 7.46 -4.43 13.27
C ALA A 22 8.47 -4.44 14.44
N VAL A 23 9.23 -5.52 14.63
CA VAL A 23 10.21 -5.65 15.73
C VAL A 23 11.62 -5.22 15.32
N SER A 24 12.19 -5.81 14.26
CA SER A 24 13.53 -5.48 13.77
C SER A 24 13.64 -4.13 13.06
N GLY A 25 12.54 -3.57 12.54
CA GLY A 25 12.56 -2.36 11.71
C GLY A 25 13.07 -2.58 10.29
N GLU A 26 13.30 -3.83 9.89
CA GLU A 26 13.75 -4.19 8.54
C GLU A 26 12.70 -3.81 7.50
N VAL A 27 13.10 -3.12 6.43
CA VAL A 27 12.22 -2.80 5.31
C VAL A 27 12.05 -4.04 4.44
N LEU A 28 10.80 -4.50 4.31
CA LEU A 28 10.43 -5.70 3.55
C LEU A 28 10.00 -5.35 2.12
N MET A 29 9.25 -4.26 1.95
CA MET A 29 8.69 -3.88 0.64
C MET A 29 8.44 -2.36 0.56
N HIS A 30 8.51 -1.85 -0.66
CA HIS A 30 8.01 -0.52 -1.03
C HIS A 30 6.96 -0.69 -2.14
N GLY A 31 5.85 0.04 -2.06
CA GLY A 31 4.80 0.05 -3.07
C GLY A 31 3.88 1.25 -2.92
N TYR A 32 2.67 1.16 -3.49
CA TYR A 32 1.70 2.24 -3.44
C TYR A 32 0.36 1.74 -2.90
N MET A 33 -0.47 2.64 -2.41
CA MET A 33 -1.83 2.37 -1.97
C MET A 33 -2.76 3.49 -2.41
N ASN A 34 -3.97 3.14 -2.81
CA ASN A 34 -5.05 4.11 -2.96
C ASN A 34 -5.85 4.19 -1.65
N LYS A 35 -6.81 5.12 -1.61
CA LYS A 35 -7.66 5.35 -0.44
C LYS A 35 -8.43 4.09 0.00
N GLU A 36 -8.99 3.34 -0.94
CA GLU A 36 -9.77 2.12 -0.65
C GLU A 36 -8.90 1.02 -0.01
N ALA A 37 -7.67 0.81 -0.48
CA ALA A 37 -6.77 -0.17 0.10
C ALA A 37 -6.35 0.19 1.53
N LEU A 38 -6.19 1.49 1.83
CA LEU A 38 -5.92 1.95 3.18
C LEU A 38 -7.13 1.73 4.11
N GLU A 39 -8.34 2.04 3.66
CA GLU A 39 -9.57 1.78 4.44
C GLU A 39 -9.73 0.29 4.76
N LYS A 40 -9.46 -0.60 3.79
CA LYS A 40 -9.47 -2.06 4.02
C LYS A 40 -8.37 -2.51 4.98
N THR A 41 -7.19 -1.89 4.92
CA THR A 41 -6.09 -2.18 5.84
C THR A 41 -6.45 -1.79 7.27
N GLU A 42 -7.04 -0.61 7.48
CA GLU A 42 -7.55 -0.16 8.79
C GLU A 42 -8.64 -1.10 9.33
N ALA A 43 -9.57 -1.52 8.48
CA ALA A 43 -10.70 -2.35 8.90
C ALA A 43 -10.31 -3.80 9.27
N THR A 44 -9.28 -4.36 8.63
CA THR A 44 -8.93 -5.79 8.76
C THR A 44 -7.64 -6.04 9.53
N GLY A 45 -6.79 -5.02 9.71
CA GLY A 45 -5.43 -5.17 10.23
C GLY A 45 -4.48 -5.94 9.31
N LYS A 46 -4.84 -6.17 8.04
CA LYS A 46 -3.99 -6.83 7.04
C LYS A 46 -3.40 -5.79 6.09
N GLY A 47 -2.10 -5.91 5.78
CA GLY A 47 -1.42 -4.99 4.86
C GLY A 47 -1.85 -5.19 3.41
N TYR A 48 -2.78 -4.36 2.92
CA TYR A 48 -3.13 -4.32 1.50
C TYR A 48 -2.32 -3.23 0.80
N LEU A 49 -1.30 -3.61 0.02
CA LEU A 49 -0.63 -2.73 -0.94
C LEU A 49 -1.19 -2.98 -2.34
N LEU A 50 -1.47 -1.91 -3.09
CA LEU A 50 -1.67 -2.00 -4.54
C LEU A 50 -0.28 -2.00 -5.19
N LEU A 51 0.17 -3.18 -5.61
CA LEU A 51 1.39 -3.30 -6.40
C LEU A 51 1.20 -2.58 -7.75
N ALA A 52 1.65 -1.33 -7.84
CA ALA A 52 1.89 -0.66 -9.10
C ALA A 52 3.26 -1.09 -9.67
N HIS A 53 3.40 -2.39 -9.94
CA HIS A 53 4.26 -2.88 -11.00
C HIS A 53 3.70 -4.20 -11.52
N GLN A 54 3.17 -4.15 -12.74
CA GLN A 54 2.54 -5.19 -13.55
C GLN A 54 1.05 -5.51 -13.31
N ALA A 55 0.22 -4.67 -13.92
CA ALA A 55 -0.61 -5.20 -15.01
C ALA A 55 0.32 -5.63 -16.17
N ALA A 56 0.88 -6.85 -16.13
CA ALA A 56 1.34 -7.67 -17.27
C ALA A 56 2.17 -8.88 -16.78
N ALA A 57 1.64 -10.08 -16.98
CA ALA A 57 2.35 -11.37 -17.07
C ALA A 57 3.19 -11.86 -15.88
N VAL A 58 2.61 -12.79 -15.11
CA VAL A 58 3.26 -14.09 -14.83
C VAL A 58 2.23 -15.17 -15.19
N ASP A 59 2.25 -15.54 -16.47
CA ASP A 59 1.79 -16.84 -16.93
C ASP A 59 2.69 -17.89 -16.26
N GLN A 60 2.12 -18.68 -15.34
CA GLN A 60 2.82 -19.82 -14.76
C GLN A 60 2.55 -21.03 -15.66
N GLY A 61 3.48 -21.26 -16.59
CA GLY A 61 3.72 -22.58 -17.14
C GLY A 61 4.34 -23.52 -16.12
#